data_AF-A0A3B0VYE3-F1
#
_entry.id   AF-A0A3B0VYE3-F1
#
_cell.length_a   1.000
_cell.length_b   1.000
_cell.length_c   1.000
_cell.angle_alpha   90.00
_cell.angle_beta   90.00
_cell.angle_gamma   90.00
#
_symmetry.space_group_name_H-M   'P 1'
#
loop_
_entity.id
_entity.type
_entity.pdbx_description
1 polymer ?
#
loop_
_entity_poly.entity_id
_entity_poly.type
_entity_poly.pdbx_seq_one_letter_code
_entity_poly.pdbx_strand_id
1 'polypeptide(L)'
;PDLPSLDELCRDNLDSLFNKYYEQKIAEAAAGNWEDKKIKTKNTRSTHRPWREKNCLACHDFKADNKLRLPKNKICYLCHKNFIQGKYVHGPVAVGACLACHNPHSTGHLFLLRRSLKTICYKCHVERRQAFQMHKKVISRGMYCVDCHDPHSGKRHYFLK
;
A
#
# COMPACT_ATOMS: atom_id res chain seq x y z
N PRO A 1 12.59 -19.56 -6.01
CA PRO A 1 11.71 -19.04 -7.08
C PRO A 1 11.56 -17.53 -6.96
N ASP A 2 11.96 -16.78 -8.00
CA ASP A 2 11.72 -15.34 -8.05
C ASP A 2 10.21 -15.08 -8.03
N LEU A 3 9.79 -14.11 -7.22
CA LEU A 3 8.39 -13.72 -7.11
C LEU A 3 7.99 -12.98 -8.40
N PRO A 4 6.77 -13.23 -8.93
CA PRO A 4 6.29 -12.52 -10.11
C PRO A 4 6.27 -11.01 -9.88
N SER A 5 6.39 -10.26 -10.98
CA SER A 5 6.41 -8.80 -10.96
C SER A 5 5.10 -8.24 -10.40
N LEU A 6 5.16 -7.02 -9.87
CA LEU A 6 3.98 -6.34 -9.33
C LEU A 6 2.89 -6.15 -10.39
N ASP A 7 3.29 -6.05 -11.65
CA ASP A 7 2.36 -5.90 -12.78
C ASP A 7 1.75 -7.24 -13.20
N GLU A 8 2.40 -8.37 -12.91
CA GLU A 8 1.81 -9.71 -13.07
C GLU A 8 0.85 -10.02 -11.93
N LEU A 9 1.22 -9.70 -10.68
CA LEU A 9 0.34 -9.86 -9.51
C LEU A 9 -0.95 -9.02 -9.59
N CYS A 10 -0.94 -7.93 -10.37
CA CYS A 10 -2.08 -7.01 -10.51
C CYS A 10 -2.82 -7.16 -11.84
N ARG A 11 -2.38 -8.03 -12.76
CA ARG A 11 -2.99 -8.22 -14.09
C ARG A 11 -4.25 -9.06 -14.10
N ASP A 12 -4.43 -9.94 -13.12
CA ASP A 12 -5.56 -10.89 -13.07
C ASP A 12 -6.96 -10.26 -12.89
N ASN A 13 -7.10 -8.92 -12.90
CA ASN A 13 -8.39 -8.23 -12.73
C ASN A 13 -8.58 -6.95 -13.58
N LEU A 14 -7.79 -6.75 -14.66
CA LEU A 14 -7.83 -5.52 -15.48
C LEU A 14 -8.71 -5.67 -16.74
N ASP A 15 -9.99 -5.32 -16.67
CA ASP A 15 -10.85 -5.24 -17.86
C ASP A 15 -10.82 -3.85 -18.53
N SER A 16 -10.82 -3.85 -19.87
CA SER A 16 -10.45 -2.71 -20.72
C SER A 16 -11.43 -1.53 -20.73
N LEU A 17 -12.71 -1.77 -20.43
CA LEU A 17 -13.76 -0.73 -20.40
C LEU A 17 -13.68 0.17 -19.16
N PHE A 18 -13.10 -0.30 -18.05
CA PHE A 18 -13.07 0.43 -16.78
C PHE A 18 -11.85 1.35 -16.64
N ASN A 19 -10.76 1.04 -17.35
CA ASN A 19 -9.54 1.86 -17.39
C ASN A 19 -9.84 3.30 -17.80
N LYS A 20 -10.69 3.53 -18.81
CA LYS A 20 -10.95 4.88 -19.33
C LYS A 20 -11.70 5.78 -18.33
N TYR A 21 -12.69 5.24 -17.62
CA TYR A 21 -13.44 5.99 -16.60
C TYR A 21 -12.55 6.33 -15.39
N TYR A 22 -11.72 5.38 -14.96
CA TYR A 22 -10.89 5.57 -13.77
C TYR A 22 -9.62 6.37 -14.05
N GLU A 23 -9.00 6.21 -15.21
CA GLU A 23 -7.95 7.09 -15.71
C GLU A 23 -8.47 8.51 -15.84
N GLN A 24 -9.70 8.70 -16.32
CA GLN A 24 -10.35 10.00 -16.33
C GLN A 24 -10.55 10.55 -14.91
N LYS A 25 -11.02 9.76 -13.94
CA LYS A 25 -11.18 10.23 -12.54
C LYS A 25 -9.85 10.47 -11.82
N ILE A 26 -8.81 9.71 -12.13
CA ILE A 26 -7.45 9.93 -11.64
C ILE A 26 -6.87 11.18 -12.28
N ALA A 27 -7.07 11.40 -13.59
CA ALA A 27 -6.65 12.58 -14.30
C ALA A 27 -7.39 13.84 -13.81
N GLU A 28 -8.69 13.76 -13.54
CA GLU A 28 -9.48 14.83 -12.92
C GLU A 28 -9.02 15.13 -11.48
N ALA A 29 -8.68 14.09 -10.70
CA ALA A 29 -8.09 14.25 -9.38
C ALA A 29 -6.66 14.82 -9.43
N ALA A 30 -5.89 14.51 -10.47
CA ALA A 30 -4.55 15.05 -10.72
C ALA A 30 -4.60 16.47 -11.31
N ALA A 31 -5.69 16.83 -12.02
CA ALA A 31 -5.94 18.15 -12.59
C ALA A 31 -6.45 19.19 -11.57
N GLY A 32 -6.54 18.82 -10.28
CA GLY A 32 -6.54 19.80 -9.19
C GLY A 32 -7.89 20.32 -8.69
N ASN A 33 -9.02 19.70 -9.04
CA ASN A 33 -10.36 20.18 -8.62
C ASN A 33 -11.00 19.40 -7.46
N TRP A 34 -10.27 18.48 -6.82
CA TRP A 34 -10.66 18.01 -5.49
C TRP A 34 -9.98 18.96 -4.50
N GLU A 35 -10.73 19.92 -3.95
CA GLU A 35 -10.30 20.60 -2.74
C GLU A 35 -10.16 19.53 -1.65
N ASP A 36 -8.94 19.03 -1.47
CA ASP A 36 -8.53 18.48 -0.18
C ASP A 36 -8.83 19.62 0.78
N LYS A 37 -10.01 19.60 1.43
CA LYS A 37 -10.27 20.45 2.59
C LYS A 37 -9.04 20.30 3.43
N LYS A 38 -8.22 21.36 3.47
CA LYS A 38 -6.88 21.34 4.02
C LYS A 38 -7.00 20.88 5.46
N ILE A 39 -6.93 19.58 5.70
CA ILE A 39 -6.58 19.04 7.00
C ILE A 39 -5.13 19.48 7.09
N LYS A 40 -4.91 20.58 7.82
CA LYS A 40 -3.60 21.17 8.08
C LYS A 40 -2.77 20.18 8.91
N THR A 41 -2.43 19.00 8.40
CA THR A 41 -1.43 18.13 9.02
C THR A 41 -0.08 18.63 8.57
N LYS A 42 0.54 19.45 9.42
CA LYS A 42 1.82 20.16 9.19
C LYS A 42 3.04 19.27 8.92
N ASN A 43 2.90 17.97 8.64
CA ASN A 43 4.02 17.10 8.25
C ASN A 43 3.52 15.79 7.59
N THR A 44 3.50 15.70 6.27
CA THR A 44 3.09 14.49 5.52
C THR A 44 4.23 13.52 5.26
N ARG A 45 5.47 13.84 5.67
CA ARG A 45 6.65 13.00 5.46
C ARG A 45 6.68 11.86 6.48
N SER A 46 6.54 10.63 6.01
CA SER A 46 6.77 9.42 6.80
C SER A 46 8.17 8.92 6.54
N THR A 47 8.92 8.65 7.60
CA THR A 47 10.30 8.19 7.52
C THR A 47 10.50 6.99 8.42
N HIS A 48 11.09 5.94 7.86
CA HIS A 48 11.34 4.69 8.57
C HIS A 48 12.45 4.91 9.61
N ARG A 49 12.30 4.33 10.80
CA ARG A 49 13.23 4.59 11.92
C ARG A 49 14.71 4.34 11.56
N PRO A 50 15.10 3.19 10.99
CA PRO A 50 16.48 2.95 10.55
C PRO A 50 17.01 4.02 9.59
N TRP A 51 16.17 4.52 8.68
CA TRP A 51 16.55 5.60 7.76
C TRP A 51 16.77 6.93 8.48
N ARG A 52 15.83 7.31 9.37
CA ARG A 52 15.93 8.54 10.17
C ARG A 52 17.18 8.54 11.05
N GLU A 53 17.53 7.38 11.60
CA GLU A 53 18.70 7.18 12.46
C GLU A 53 20.00 6.95 11.67
N LYS A 54 19.97 7.01 10.32
CA LYS A 54 21.11 6.71 9.43
C LYS A 54 21.73 5.33 9.67
N ASN A 55 20.96 4.39 10.21
CA ASN A 55 21.37 3.01 10.43
C ASN A 55 21.15 2.18 9.17
N CYS A 56 21.83 2.55 8.09
CA CYS A 56 21.71 1.89 6.79
C CYS A 56 22.16 0.42 6.86
N LEU A 57 23.15 0.13 7.71
CA LEU A 57 23.71 -1.20 7.94
C LEU A 57 22.72 -2.19 8.58
N ALA A 58 21.58 -1.72 9.10
CA ALA A 58 20.52 -2.60 9.56
C ALA A 58 19.93 -3.42 8.40
N CYS A 59 19.93 -2.88 7.17
CA CYS A 59 19.34 -3.52 6.00
C CYS A 59 20.33 -3.76 4.86
N HIS A 60 21.32 -2.89 4.69
CA HIS A 60 22.28 -2.94 3.59
C HIS A 60 23.64 -3.46 4.06
N ASP A 61 24.31 -4.21 3.18
CA ASP A 61 25.70 -4.57 3.27
C ASP A 61 26.49 -3.81 2.20
N PHE A 62 27.18 -2.75 2.61
CA PHE A 62 27.99 -1.93 1.71
C PHE A 62 29.29 -2.60 1.27
N LYS A 63 29.74 -3.68 1.93
CA LYS A 63 30.88 -4.48 1.45
C LYS A 63 30.48 -5.39 0.31
N ALA A 64 29.19 -5.74 0.23
CA ALA A 64 28.62 -6.54 -0.83
C ALA A 64 27.87 -5.69 -1.86
N ASP A 65 28.49 -4.60 -2.35
CA ASP A 65 27.91 -3.71 -3.38
C ASP A 65 26.52 -3.17 -2.98
N ASN A 66 26.39 -2.76 -1.71
CA ASN A 66 25.16 -2.21 -1.14
C ASN A 66 23.93 -3.16 -1.22
N LYS A 67 24.16 -4.47 -1.31
CA LYS A 67 23.09 -5.48 -1.33
C LYS A 67 22.32 -5.52 -0.01
N LEU A 68 21.10 -6.05 -0.05
CA LEU A 68 20.34 -6.28 1.17
C LEU A 68 20.94 -7.45 1.96
N ARG A 69 21.02 -7.30 3.29
CA ARG A 69 21.52 -8.33 4.22
C ARG A 69 20.66 -9.59 4.25
N LEU A 70 19.40 -9.48 3.85
CA LEU A 70 18.48 -10.59 3.66
C LEU A 70 17.60 -10.37 2.43
N PRO A 71 17.01 -11.43 1.86
CA PRO A 71 15.99 -11.31 0.83
C PRO A 71 14.85 -10.36 1.24
N LYS A 72 14.29 -9.63 0.26
CA LYS A 72 13.26 -8.59 0.48
C LYS A 72 12.05 -9.12 1.26
N ASN A 73 11.64 -10.35 1.03
CA ASN A 73 10.50 -11.00 1.71
C ASN A 73 10.82 -11.47 3.13
N LYS A 74 12.08 -11.40 3.58
CA LYS A 74 12.51 -11.80 4.93
C LYS A 74 13.00 -10.63 5.76
N ILE A 75 13.62 -9.63 5.14
CA ILE A 75 14.31 -8.55 5.84
C ILE A 75 13.39 -7.73 6.76
N CYS A 76 12.14 -7.51 6.37
CA CYS A 76 11.18 -6.77 7.20
C CYS A 76 10.89 -7.51 8.52
N TYR A 77 10.81 -8.85 8.48
CA TYR A 77 10.49 -9.69 9.62
C TYR A 77 11.59 -9.76 10.68
N LEU A 78 12.80 -9.27 10.39
CA LEU A 78 13.87 -9.13 11.39
C LEU A 78 13.38 -8.34 12.61
N CYS A 79 12.66 -7.25 12.36
CA CYS A 79 12.12 -6.38 13.40
C CYS A 79 10.60 -6.47 13.51
N HIS A 80 9.91 -6.74 12.40
CA HIS A 80 8.46 -6.65 12.32
C HIS A 80 7.78 -8.02 12.34
N LYS A 81 7.71 -8.62 13.53
CA LYS A 81 7.26 -10.00 13.70
C LYS A 81 5.73 -10.18 13.70
N ASN A 82 4.96 -9.13 14.02
CA ASN A 82 3.54 -9.27 14.40
C ASN A 82 2.56 -8.43 13.54
N PHE A 83 2.86 -8.21 12.25
CA PHE A 83 1.91 -7.47 11.38
C PHE A 83 0.82 -8.33 10.75
N ILE A 84 0.98 -9.66 10.77
CA ILE A 84 -0.06 -10.60 10.35
C ILE A 84 -0.69 -11.18 11.62
N GLN A 85 -1.94 -10.83 11.88
CA GLN A 85 -2.66 -11.21 13.10
C GLN A 85 -4.04 -11.81 12.80
N GLY A 86 -4.49 -11.72 11.55
CA GLY A 86 -5.78 -12.25 11.08
C GLY A 86 -5.66 -13.61 10.41
N LYS A 87 -6.77 -14.36 10.41
CA LYS A 87 -6.90 -15.63 9.68
C LYS A 87 -6.78 -15.44 8.17
N TYR A 88 -7.29 -14.32 7.66
CA TYR A 88 -7.26 -14.00 6.23
C TYR A 88 -6.10 -13.03 5.98
N VAL A 89 -5.10 -13.47 5.23
CA VAL A 89 -3.91 -12.68 4.90
C VAL A 89 -4.05 -12.10 3.51
N HIS A 90 -3.69 -10.82 3.35
CA HIS A 90 -3.75 -10.17 2.06
C HIS A 90 -2.66 -10.70 1.11
N GLY A 91 -2.99 -10.92 -0.16
CA GLY A 91 -2.12 -11.61 -1.14
C GLY A 91 -0.66 -11.12 -1.18
N PRO A 92 -0.39 -9.81 -1.38
CA PRO A 92 0.97 -9.28 -1.37
C PRO A 92 1.71 -9.53 -0.05
N VAL A 93 0.99 -9.54 1.08
CA VAL A 93 1.58 -9.78 2.40
C VAL A 93 1.90 -11.25 2.60
N ALA A 94 1.03 -12.16 2.13
CA ALA A 94 1.22 -13.60 2.21
C ALA A 94 2.52 -14.06 1.51
N VAL A 95 2.93 -13.36 0.45
CA VAL A 95 4.18 -13.66 -0.28
C VAL A 95 5.37 -12.77 0.13
N GLY A 96 5.19 -11.90 1.14
CA GLY A 96 6.24 -11.00 1.63
C GLY A 96 6.61 -9.87 0.65
N ALA A 97 5.70 -9.49 -0.24
CA ALA A 97 5.86 -8.35 -1.15
C ALA A 97 5.59 -7.00 -0.46
N CYS A 98 6.21 -6.76 0.70
CA CYS A 98 6.01 -5.55 1.52
C CYS A 98 6.24 -4.26 0.72
N LEU A 99 7.19 -4.30 -0.21
CA LEU A 99 7.60 -3.15 -1.04
C LEU A 99 6.61 -2.84 -2.18
N ALA A 100 5.58 -3.67 -2.39
CA ALA A 100 4.49 -3.35 -3.29
C ALA A 100 3.71 -2.12 -2.82
N CYS A 101 3.59 -1.96 -1.50
CA CYS A 101 2.85 -0.86 -0.86
C CYS A 101 3.76 0.11 -0.10
N HIS A 102 4.85 -0.36 0.51
CA HIS A 102 5.72 0.46 1.36
C HIS A 102 7.05 0.84 0.68
N ASN A 103 7.64 1.93 1.15
CA ASN A 103 9.02 2.34 0.89
C ASN A 103 9.79 2.32 2.21
N PRO A 104 10.87 1.52 2.33
CA PRO A 104 11.53 1.29 3.61
C PRO A 104 12.43 2.45 4.06
N HIS A 105 12.52 3.54 3.29
CA HIS A 105 13.30 4.74 3.58
C HIS A 105 12.40 5.88 4.06
N SER A 106 11.87 6.66 3.11
CA SER A 106 11.04 7.82 3.40
C SER A 106 10.09 8.09 2.23
N THR A 107 8.88 8.53 2.55
CA THR A 107 7.88 8.98 1.57
C THR A 107 7.18 10.24 2.03
N GLY A 108 6.50 10.93 1.11
CA GLY A 108 5.57 12.02 1.43
C GLY A 108 4.16 11.53 1.80
N HIS A 109 3.99 10.24 2.10
CA HIS A 109 2.71 9.65 2.45
C HIS A 109 2.79 8.97 3.81
N LEU A 110 1.66 8.90 4.52
CA LEU A 110 1.58 8.23 5.81
C LEU A 110 2.00 6.76 5.72
N PHE A 111 2.49 6.21 6.83
CA PHE A 111 2.85 4.79 6.97
C PHE A 111 3.84 4.28 5.93
N LEU A 112 4.73 5.15 5.44
CA LEU A 112 5.72 4.83 4.40
C LEU A 112 5.11 4.34 3.08
N LEU A 113 3.85 4.67 2.81
CA LEU A 113 3.19 4.18 1.61
C LEU A 113 3.80 4.81 0.35
N ARG A 114 3.87 4.03 -0.72
CA ARG A 114 4.34 4.49 -2.04
C ARG A 114 3.33 5.41 -2.74
N ARG A 115 2.08 5.40 -2.30
CA ARG A 115 0.98 6.26 -2.75
C ARG A 115 0.12 6.66 -1.55
N SER A 116 -0.80 7.60 -1.72
CA SER A 116 -1.72 7.99 -0.64
C SER A 116 -2.68 6.84 -0.27
N LEU A 117 -3.24 6.89 0.94
CA LEU A 117 -4.27 5.95 1.40
C LEU A 117 -5.46 5.83 0.44
N LYS A 118 -5.74 6.93 -0.28
CA LYS A 118 -6.82 7.00 -1.26
C LYS A 118 -6.54 6.20 -2.52
N THR A 119 -5.28 6.11 -2.96
CA THR A 119 -4.94 5.59 -4.30
C THR A 119 -4.16 4.28 -4.28
N ILE A 120 -3.57 3.89 -3.15
CA ILE A 120 -2.73 2.68 -3.08
C ILE A 120 -3.50 1.39 -3.40
N CYS A 121 -4.75 1.28 -2.92
CA CYS A 121 -5.57 0.09 -3.14
C CYS A 121 -6.03 -0.07 -4.59
N TYR A 122 -6.32 1.05 -5.26
CA TYR A 122 -6.79 1.08 -6.65
C TYR A 122 -5.69 0.74 -7.66
N LYS A 123 -4.44 0.57 -7.20
CA LYS A 123 -3.39 0.03 -8.06
C LYS A 123 -3.73 -1.36 -8.62
N CYS A 124 -4.44 -2.17 -7.84
CA CYS A 124 -4.77 -3.56 -8.21
C CYS A 124 -6.27 -3.88 -8.02
N HIS A 125 -6.98 -3.19 -7.12
CA HIS A 125 -8.42 -3.36 -6.95
C HIS A 125 -9.20 -2.37 -7.83
N VAL A 126 -9.31 -2.69 -9.12
CA VAL A 126 -9.98 -1.84 -10.13
C VAL A 126 -11.48 -2.13 -10.28
N GLU A 127 -11.95 -3.34 -9.95
CA GLU A 127 -13.34 -3.75 -10.21
C GLU A 127 -14.17 -4.14 -8.98
N ARG A 128 -15.50 -4.16 -9.21
CA ARG A 128 -16.64 -4.29 -8.30
C ARG A 128 -16.35 -5.05 -7.01
N ARG A 129 -16.09 -4.28 -5.95
CA ARG A 129 -16.32 -4.79 -4.59
C ARG A 129 -17.79 -5.18 -4.49
N GLN A 130 -18.07 -6.42 -4.06
CA GLN A 130 -19.44 -6.96 -3.93
C GLN A 130 -20.38 -6.02 -3.13
N ALA A 131 -19.83 -5.15 -2.28
CA ALA A 131 -20.54 -4.08 -1.58
C ALA A 131 -20.37 -2.68 -2.23
N PHE A 132 -20.52 -2.54 -3.55
CA PHE A 132 -20.29 -1.26 -4.27
C PHE A 132 -21.08 -0.08 -3.68
N GLN A 133 -22.34 -0.30 -3.30
CA GLN A 133 -23.18 0.73 -2.70
C GLN A 133 -22.66 1.22 -1.34
N MET A 134 -22.04 0.33 -0.55
CA MET A 134 -21.39 0.69 0.70
C MET A 134 -20.14 1.53 0.44
N HIS A 135 -19.30 1.12 -0.51
CA HIS A 135 -18.09 1.85 -0.85
C HIS A 135 -18.37 3.25 -1.42
N LYS A 136 -19.45 3.42 -2.20
CA LYS A 136 -19.87 4.73 -2.70
C LYS A 136 -20.15 5.70 -1.55
N LYS A 137 -20.88 5.25 -0.51
CA LYS A 137 -21.18 6.05 0.69
C LYS A 137 -19.94 6.31 1.55
N VAL A 138 -19.04 5.34 1.67
CA VAL A 138 -17.76 5.46 2.41
C VAL A 138 -16.89 6.54 1.75
N ILE A 139 -16.69 6.46 0.43
CA ILE A 139 -15.89 7.42 -0.33
C ILE A 139 -16.54 8.81 -0.31
N SER A 140 -17.86 8.91 -0.48
CA SER A 140 -18.56 10.20 -0.43
C SER A 140 -18.50 10.88 0.95
N ARG A 141 -18.27 10.10 2.01
CA ARG A 141 -18.09 10.59 3.38
C ARG A 141 -16.63 10.90 3.72
N GLY A 142 -15.71 10.79 2.76
CA GLY A 142 -14.28 11.06 2.95
C GLY A 142 -13.55 10.00 3.78
N MET A 143 -14.13 8.80 3.92
CA MET A 143 -13.48 7.69 4.62
C MET A 143 -12.49 6.96 3.69
N TYR A 144 -11.46 6.36 4.29
CA TYR A 144 -10.47 5.55 3.61
C TYR A 144 -10.77 4.06 3.74
N CYS A 145 -10.25 3.25 2.82
CA CYS A 145 -10.41 1.79 2.87
C CYS A 145 -9.93 1.20 4.21
N VAL A 146 -8.85 1.77 4.74
CA VAL A 146 -8.23 1.30 5.98
C VAL A 146 -9.05 1.62 7.24
N ASP A 147 -10.10 2.42 7.13
CA ASP A 147 -10.98 2.72 8.27
C ASP A 147 -11.80 1.48 8.66
N CYS A 148 -12.11 0.62 7.68
CA CYS A 148 -12.84 -0.63 7.89
C CYS A 148 -11.99 -1.89 7.60
N HIS A 149 -11.04 -1.81 6.66
CA HIS A 149 -10.22 -2.93 6.24
C HIS A 149 -8.82 -2.87 6.87
N ASP A 150 -8.25 -4.02 7.20
CA ASP A 150 -6.83 -4.17 7.50
C ASP A 150 -6.07 -4.58 6.22
N PRO A 151 -5.10 -3.78 5.75
CA PRO A 151 -4.39 -4.07 4.50
C PRO A 151 -3.38 -5.21 4.60
N HIS A 152 -3.12 -5.73 5.80
CA HIS A 152 -2.21 -6.86 6.04
C HIS A 152 -2.97 -8.17 6.27
N SER A 153 -3.93 -8.16 7.20
CA SER A 153 -4.72 -9.34 7.53
C SER A 153 -5.97 -9.00 8.34
N GLY A 154 -7.06 -9.74 8.15
CA GLY A 154 -8.28 -9.58 8.95
C GLY A 154 -8.77 -10.86 9.59
N LYS A 155 -9.57 -10.71 10.65
CA LYS A 155 -10.24 -11.83 11.33
C LYS A 155 -11.45 -12.34 10.54
N ARG A 156 -11.99 -11.51 9.64
CA ARG A 156 -13.14 -11.79 8.77
C ARG A 156 -12.73 -11.74 7.30
N HIS A 157 -13.55 -12.33 6.44
CA HIS A 157 -13.41 -12.22 4.98
C HIS A 157 -13.29 -10.74 4.55
N TYR A 158 -12.59 -10.52 3.43
CA TYR A 158 -12.29 -9.18 2.91
C TYR A 158 -11.50 -8.29 3.86
N PHE A 159 -10.80 -8.90 4.83
CA PHE A 159 -9.92 -8.22 5.78
C PHE A 159 -10.61 -7.15 6.63
N LEU A 160 -11.89 -7.33 6.96
CA LEU A 160 -12.60 -6.42 7.84
C LEU A 160 -12.04 -6.50 9.28
N LYS A 161 -11.89 -5.33 9.91
CA LYS A 161 -11.50 -5.18 11.32
C LYS A 161 -12.57 -5.68 12.28
#